data_AF-E0SS63-F1
#
_entry.id   AF-E0SS63-F1
#
_cell.length_a   1.000
_cell.length_b   1.000
_cell.length_c   1.000
_cell.angle_alpha   90.00
_cell.angle_beta   90.00
_cell.angle_gamma   90.00
#
_symmetry.space_group_name_H-M   'P 1'
#
loop_
_entity.id
_entity.type
_entity.pdbx_description
1 polymer ?
#
loop_
_entity_poly.entity_id
_entity_poly.type
_entity_poly.pdbx_seq_one_letter_code
_entity_poly.pdbx_strand_id
1 'polypeptide(L)' 'MAIVKAKILIKGFRGFAEETALVDTGSTYTLIDRSLAEEIDVKVVDKKVKLVVADDH' A
#
# COMPACT_ATOMS: atom_id res chain seq x y z
N MET A 1 13.05 14.59 -4.66
CA MET A 1 12.13 13.49 -4.28
C MET A 1 12.98 12.22 -4.22
N ALA A 2 13.00 11.55 -3.07
CA ALA A 2 13.84 10.37 -2.88
C ALA A 2 12.94 9.14 -2.78
N ILE A 3 13.24 8.12 -3.57
CA ILE A 3 12.67 6.78 -3.40
C ILE A 3 13.72 5.95 -2.68
N VAL A 4 13.41 5.44 -1.50
CA VAL A 4 14.32 4.58 -0.73
C VAL A 4 13.73 3.19 -0.53
N LYS A 5 14.58 2.18 -0.58
CA LYS A 5 14.21 0.79 -0.31
C LYS A 5 14.35 0.53 1.19
N ALA A 6 13.30 0.03 1.82
CA ALA A 6 13.29 -0.29 3.25
C ALA A 6 12.74 -1.69 3.50
N LYS A 7 13.35 -2.42 4.44
CA LYS A 7 12.70 -3.59 5.04
C LYS A 7 11.65 -3.10 6.04
N ILE A 8 10.45 -3.64 5.96
CA ILE A 8 9.33 -3.26 6.81
C ILE A 8 8.63 -4.50 7.36
N LEU A 9 7.95 -4.31 8.49
CA LEU A 9 6.99 -5.27 9.02
C LEU A 9 5.60 -4.66 8.87
N ILE A 10 4.75 -5.30 8.08
CA ILE A 10 3.35 -4.91 7.92
C ILE A 10 2.50 -5.77 8.86
N LYS A 11 1.57 -5.15 9.57
CA LYS A 11 0.62 -5.84 10.47
C LYS A 11 -0.81 -5.57 10.02
N GLY A 12 -1.53 -6.64 9.69
CA GLY A 12 -2.96 -6.62 9.39
C GLY A 12 -3.80 -6.96 10.62
N PHE A 13 -5.05 -7.39 10.40
CA PHE A 13 -5.97 -7.70 11.51
C PHE A 13 -5.61 -9.02 12.19
N ARG A 14 -5.18 -10.03 11.43
CA ARG A 14 -4.81 -11.36 11.94
C ARG A 14 -3.46 -11.88 11.49
N GLY A 15 -2.75 -11.14 10.63
CA GLY A 15 -1.45 -11.54 10.10
C GLY A 15 -0.41 -10.43 10.15
N PHE A 16 0.83 -10.83 9.88
CA PHE A 16 1.93 -9.91 9.64
C PHE A 16 2.82 -10.48 8.54
N ALA A 17 3.53 -9.59 7.84
CA ALA A 17 4.47 -9.96 6.80
C ALA A 17 5.72 -9.07 6.88
N GLU A 18 6.89 -9.68 6.74
CA GLU A 18 8.14 -8.95 6.54
C GLU A 18 8.37 -8.78 5.05
N GLU A 19 8.44 -7.53 4.61
CA GLU A 19 8.49 -7.20 3.20
C GLU A 19 9.50 -6.09 2.91
N THR A 20 9.72 -5.86 1.61
CA THR A 20 10.45 -4.68 1.15
C THR A 20 9.48 -3.66 0.58
N ALA A 21 9.50 -2.44 1.12
CA ALA A 21 8.77 -1.32 0.54
C ALA A 21 9.67 -0.33 -0.19
N LEU A 22 9.08 0.31 -1.20
CA LEU A 22 9.56 1.56 -1.77
C LEU A 22 8.92 2.71 -1.00
N VAL A 23 9.73 3.49 -0.31
CA VAL A 23 9.26 4.68 0.41
C VAL A 23 9.33 5.86 -0.53
N ASP A 24 8.16 6.34 -0.93
CA ASP A 24 7.98 7.55 -1.72
C ASP A 24 7.41 8.67 -0.83
N THR A 25 8.25 9.68 -0.54
CA THR A 25 7.86 10.83 0.30
C THR A 25 6.84 11.75 -0.37
N GLY A 26 6.58 11.59 -1.68
CA GLY A 26 5.53 12.33 -2.40
C GLY A 26 4.15 11.69 -2.30
N SER A 27 4.05 10.46 -1.80
CA SER A 27 2.80 9.71 -1.74
C SER A 27 2.03 9.95 -0.44
N THR A 28 0.74 10.30 -0.55
CA THR A 28 -0.16 10.47 0.62
C THR A 28 -0.68 9.13 1.16
N TYR A 29 -0.69 8.10 0.32
CA TYR A 29 -1.23 6.78 0.65
C TYR A 29 -0.14 5.72 0.58
N THR A 30 -0.24 4.71 1.44
CA THR A 30 0.52 3.47 1.30
C THR A 30 -0.28 2.53 0.40
N LEU A 31 0.37 2.05 -0.65
CA LEU A 31 -0.17 1.03 -1.54
C LEU A 31 0.42 -0.31 -1.14
N ILE A 32 -0.43 -1.31 -1.04
CA ILE A 32 -0.06 -2.71 -0.82
C ILE A 32 -0.68 -3.56 -1.91
N ASP A 33 0.02 -4.62 -2.31
CA ASP A 33 -0.51 -5.58 -3.27
C ASP A 33 -1.73 -6.30 -2.70
N ARG A 34 -2.70 -6.61 -3.57
CA ARG A 34 -3.92 -7.32 -3.17
C ARG A 34 -3.62 -8.66 -2.50
N SER A 35 -2.67 -9.43 -3.04
CA SER A 35 -2.25 -10.71 -2.46
C SER A 35 -1.72 -10.56 -1.04
N LEU A 36 -0.89 -9.55 -0.79
CA LEU A 36 -0.36 -9.25 0.54
C LEU A 36 -1.46 -8.79 1.50
N ALA A 37 -2.40 -7.98 1.01
CA ALA A 37 -3.55 -7.53 1.77
C ALA A 37 -4.43 -8.71 2.22
N GLU A 38 -4.64 -9.71 1.35
CA GLU A 38 -5.34 -10.95 1.65
C GLU A 38 -4.57 -11.81 2.66
N GLU A 39 -3.24 -11.94 2.50
CA GLU A 39 -2.38 -12.71 3.41
C GLU A 39 -2.44 -12.20 4.86
N ILE A 40 -2.38 -10.88 5.06
CA ILE A 40 -2.40 -10.28 6.40
C ILE A 40 -3.81 -10.06 6.97
N ASP A 41 -4.85 -10.51 6.24
CA ASP A 41 -6.27 -10.36 6.59
C ASP A 41 -6.62 -8.89 6.85
N VAL A 42 -6.42 -8.00 5.87
CA VAL A 42 -6.82 -6.59 6.05
C VAL A 42 -8.33 -6.46 6.13
N LYS A 43 -8.79 -5.59 7.03
CA LYS A 43 -10.19 -5.16 7.05
C LYS A 43 -10.45 -4.17 5.92
N VAL A 44 -11.19 -4.59 4.91
CA VAL A 44 -11.67 -3.67 3.86
C VAL A 44 -12.73 -2.74 4.46
N VAL A 45 -12.46 -1.45 4.42
CA VAL A 45 -13.46 -0.41 4.66
C VAL A 45 -13.98 0.03 3.29
N ASP A 46 -15.29 0.11 3.11
CA ASP A 46 -15.96 0.41 1.83
C ASP A 46 -15.80 1.90 1.41
N LYS A 47 -14.65 2.47 1.73
CA LYS A 47 -14.23 3.84 1.44
C LYS A 47 -13.66 3.87 0.04
N LYS A 48 -14.49 4.30 -0.90
CA LYS A 48 -14.08 4.45 -2.30
C LYS A 48 -13.19 5.67 -2.46
N VAL A 49 -11.98 5.47 -2.97
CA VAL A 49 -11.10 6.56 -3.41
C VAL A 49 -11.33 6.74 -4.91
N LYS A 50 -11.77 7.94 -5.32
CA LYS A 50 -11.91 8.29 -6.74
C LYS A 50 -10.56 8.79 -7.25
N LEU A 51 -9.92 8.04 -8.14
CA LEU A 51 -8.80 8.56 -8.93
C LEU A 51 -9.38 9.29 -10.15
N VAL A 52 -9.03 10.56 -10.31
CA VAL A 52 -9.22 11.28 -11.57
C VAL A 52 -7.86 11.26 -12.24
N VAL A 53 -7.76 10.54 -13.34
CA VAL A 53 -6.55 10.45 -14.14
C VAL A 53 -6.73 11.41 -15.30
N ALA A 54 -5.72 12.22 -15.59
CA ALA A 54 -5.64 12.89 -16.89
C ALA A 54 -4.98 11.88 -17.84
N ASP A 55 -5.79 11.07 -18.50
CA ASP A 55 -5.36 10.26 -19.62
C ASP A 55 -5.43 11.13 -20.87
N ASP A 56 -4.32 11.80 -21.19
CA ASP A 56 -4.20 12.66 -22.37
C ASP A 56 -4.45 11.84 -23.65
N HIS A 57 -5.72 11.84 -24.06
CA HIS A 57 -6.26 11.58 -25.40
C HIS A 57 -6.80 12.90 -25.94
#